data_AF-A0A1W1XLF8-F1
#
_entry.id   AF-A0A1W1XLF8-F1
#
_cell.length_a   1.000
_cell.length_b   1.000
_cell.length_c   1.000
_cell.angle_alpha   90.00
_cell.angle_beta   90.00
_cell.angle_gamma   90.00
#
_symmetry.space_group_name_H-M   'P 1'
#
loop_
_entity.id
_entity.type
_entity.pdbx_description
1 polymer ?
#
loop_
_entity_poly.entity_id
_entity_poly.type
_entity_poly.pdbx_seq_one_letter_code
_entity_poly.pdbx_strand_id
1 'polypeptide(L)'
;MTHADPSPAHLLAYPRQCPQCGTQYVSFTQYLTSTRALPETAHEPHPGVIESRRLCQCGATLAAAFSDRRGKTEPSLREQFDEVLATLAELGLPQHDVRIELRKVLHGDAEQLLQQIYQASA
;
A
#
# COMPACT_ATOMS: atom_id res chain seq x y z
N MET A 1 -18.71 27.31 5.78
CA MET A 1 -17.37 27.18 5.16
C MET A 1 -16.95 25.74 5.38
N THR A 2 -17.18 24.90 4.38
CA THR A 2 -16.93 23.46 4.39
C THR A 2 -15.42 23.23 4.36
N HIS A 3 -14.84 22.84 5.49
CA HIS A 3 -13.53 22.20 5.48
C HIS A 3 -13.71 20.83 4.82
N ALA A 4 -13.46 20.80 3.52
CA ALA A 4 -13.20 19.55 2.82
C ALA A 4 -11.92 18.99 3.43
N ASP A 5 -12.07 18.01 4.31
CA ASP A 5 -10.99 17.14 4.73
C ASP A 5 -10.56 16.36 3.48
N PRO A 6 -9.36 16.60 2.92
CA PRO A 6 -8.89 15.78 1.84
C PRO A 6 -8.56 14.41 2.45
N SER A 7 -9.54 13.51 2.42
CA SER A 7 -9.34 12.06 2.50
C SER A 7 -8.02 11.73 1.79
N PRO A 8 -7.07 11.03 2.43
CA PRO A 8 -5.69 10.99 1.99
C PRO A 8 -5.58 10.24 0.66
N ALA A 9 -5.75 10.98 -0.42
CA ALA A 9 -5.52 10.54 -1.78
C ALA A 9 -4.06 10.07 -1.86
N HIS A 10 -3.86 8.77 -2.03
CA HIS A 10 -2.58 8.12 -2.35
C HIS A 10 -1.40 8.75 -1.60
N LEU A 11 -1.22 8.41 -0.32
CA LEU A 11 -0.06 8.86 0.45
C LEU A 11 1.22 8.34 -0.22
N LEU A 12 1.79 9.16 -1.09
CA LEU A 12 3.20 9.07 -1.39
C LEU A 12 3.91 9.16 -0.05
N ALA A 13 4.83 8.22 0.21
CA ALA A 13 5.56 8.15 1.46
C ALA A 13 6.27 9.47 1.83
N TYR A 14 6.48 10.37 0.85
CA TYR A 14 7.07 11.70 0.98
C TYR A 14 6.67 12.57 -0.24
N PRO A 15 6.71 13.91 -0.12
CA PRO A 15 6.48 14.80 -1.25
C PRO A 15 7.66 14.74 -2.23
N ARG A 16 7.36 14.61 -3.53
CA ARG A 16 8.38 14.64 -4.60
C ARG A 16 8.92 16.05 -4.87
N GLN A 17 8.23 17.08 -4.38
CA GLN A 17 8.64 18.47 -4.55
C GLN A 17 8.20 19.29 -3.34
N CYS A 18 9.02 20.26 -2.89
CA CYS A 18 8.60 21.23 -1.90
C CYS A 18 7.57 22.20 -2.50
N PRO A 19 6.38 22.36 -1.91
CA PRO A 19 5.36 23.26 -2.44
C PRO A 19 5.73 24.75 -2.32
N GLN A 20 6.71 25.10 -1.47
CA GLN A 20 7.09 26.48 -1.22
C GLN A 20 8.28 26.95 -2.07
N CYS A 21 9.35 26.15 -2.18
CA CYS A 21 10.56 26.54 -2.94
C CYS A 21 10.75 25.75 -4.23
N GLY A 22 9.93 24.75 -4.49
CA GLY A 22 10.00 23.95 -5.71
C GLY A 22 11.14 22.93 -5.77
N THR A 23 11.95 22.77 -4.71
CA THR A 23 13.00 21.74 -4.65
C THR A 23 12.44 20.35 -4.91
N GLN A 24 13.04 19.62 -5.86
CA GLN A 24 12.62 18.27 -6.23
C GLN A 24 13.42 17.20 -5.49
N TYR A 25 12.72 16.14 -5.07
CA TYR A 25 13.28 14.96 -4.41
C TYR A 25 13.02 13.73 -5.27
N VAL A 26 14.04 13.32 -6.02
CA VAL A 26 14.01 12.20 -6.98
C VAL A 26 13.84 10.87 -6.25
N SER A 27 14.41 10.75 -5.05
CA SER A 27 14.33 9.55 -4.20
C SER A 27 14.00 9.89 -2.76
N PHE A 28 13.55 8.87 -2.02
CA PHE A 28 13.28 9.01 -0.59
C PHE A 28 14.57 9.29 0.19
N THR A 29 15.68 8.66 -0.21
CA THR A 29 17.00 8.92 0.35
C THR A 29 17.39 10.39 0.18
N GLN A 30 17.20 10.95 -1.02
CA GLN A 30 17.46 12.37 -1.28
C GLN A 30 16.58 13.26 -0.40
N TYR A 31 15.29 12.95 -0.30
CA TYR A 31 14.38 13.64 0.62
C TYR A 31 14.90 13.63 2.06
N LEU A 32 15.31 12.48 2.58
CA LEU A 32 15.84 12.37 3.95
C LEU A 32 17.14 13.15 4.17
N THR A 33 18.07 13.10 3.21
CA THR A 33 19.37 13.80 3.33
C THR A 33 19.26 15.30 3.12
N SER A 34 18.30 15.75 2.31
CA SER A 34 18.12 17.17 1.98
C SER A 34 17.15 17.89 2.92
N THR A 35 16.54 17.19 3.88
CA THR A 35 15.60 17.76 4.85
C THR A 35 15.99 17.41 6.27
N ARG A 36 15.68 18.30 7.21
CA ARG A 36 15.98 18.09 8.65
C ARG A 36 14.76 17.50 9.36
N ALA A 37 14.96 16.44 10.15
CA ALA A 37 13.88 15.88 10.97
C ALA A 37 13.41 16.90 12.02
N LEU A 38 12.09 17.02 12.19
CA LEU A 38 11.49 17.69 13.33
C LEU A 38 11.16 16.64 14.40
N PRO A 39 11.34 16.95 15.69
CA PRO A 39 10.86 16.09 16.76
C PRO A 39 9.34 15.90 16.62
N GLU A 40 8.86 14.67 16.85
CA GLU A 40 7.44 14.35 16.77
C GLU A 40 6.67 15.22 17.77
N THR A 41 5.84 16.12 17.24
CA THR A 41 4.82 16.79 18.03
C THR A 41 3.70 15.79 18.31
N ALA A 42 3.21 15.75 19.55
CA ALA A 42 2.17 14.86 20.07
C ALA A 42 0.80 15.02 19.37
N HIS A 43 0.75 14.79 18.05
CA HIS A 43 -0.51 14.61 17.34
C HIS A 43 -1.02 13.20 17.61
N GLU A 44 -2.35 13.09 17.72
CA GLU A 44 -3.00 11.79 17.77
C GLU A 44 -2.69 11.04 16.47
N PRO A 45 -1.94 9.92 16.53
CA PRO A 45 -1.59 9.18 15.34
C PRO A 45 -2.85 8.60 14.71
N HIS A 46 -2.98 8.73 13.38
CA HIS A 46 -3.99 7.98 12.65
C HIS A 46 -3.68 6.48 12.76
N PRO A 47 -4.66 5.63 13.12
CA PRO A 47 -4.42 4.20 13.26
C PRO A 47 -3.84 3.60 11.97
N GLY A 48 -2.65 3.00 12.06
CA GLY A 48 -1.98 2.36 10.93
C GLY A 48 -1.25 3.31 9.97
N VAL A 49 -1.10 4.59 10.32
CA VAL A 49 -0.29 5.57 9.57
C VAL A 49 0.73 6.20 10.51
N ILE A 50 2.00 6.14 10.12
CA ILE A 50 3.10 6.85 10.77
C ILE A 50 3.36 8.13 9.98
N GLU A 51 3.16 9.28 10.60
CA GLU A 51 3.51 10.58 10.02
C GLU A 51 4.84 11.08 10.55
N SER A 52 5.72 11.51 9.65
CA SER A 52 6.99 12.16 9.95
C SER A 52 6.98 13.58 9.41
N ARG A 53 7.38 14.55 10.25
CA ARG A 53 7.54 15.95 9.84
C ARG A 53 9.00 16.31 9.66
N ARG A 54 9.31 17.02 8.58
CA ARG A 54 10.68 17.43 8.24
C ARG A 54 10.70 18.86 7.69
N LEU A 55 11.80 19.57 7.90
CA LEU A 55 12.02 20.90 7.34
C LEU A 55 12.78 20.81 6.02
N CYS A 56 12.23 21.45 5.00
CA CYS A 56 12.96 21.80 3.79
C CYS A 56 14.07 22.82 4.12
N GLN A 57 15.09 22.91 3.27
CA GLN A 57 16.14 23.93 3.35
C GLN A 57 15.59 25.36 3.27
N CYS A 58 14.43 25.56 2.64
CA CYS A 58 13.73 26.84 2.61
C CYS A 58 12.94 27.16 3.89
N GLY A 59 12.93 26.26 4.87
CA GLY A 59 12.18 26.40 6.13
C GLY A 59 10.73 25.89 6.10
N ALA A 60 10.23 25.41 4.96
CA ALA A 60 8.89 24.84 4.88
C ALA A 60 8.79 23.49 5.60
N THR A 61 7.71 23.27 6.34
CA THR A 61 7.39 21.96 6.95
C THR A 61 6.80 21.02 5.90
N LEU A 62 7.40 19.86 5.76
CA LEU A 62 7.00 18.77 4.88
C LEU A 62 6.50 17.60 5.73
N ALA A 63 5.46 16.92 5.29
CA ALA A 63 4.94 15.71 5.91
C ALA A 63 5.21 14.49 5.01
N ALA A 64 5.70 13.42 5.62
CA ALA A 64 5.87 12.10 5.03
C ALA A 64 4.96 11.14 5.78
N ALA A 65 4.11 10.39 5.09
CA ALA A 65 3.16 9.48 5.71
C ALA A 65 3.40 8.05 5.24
N PHE A 66 3.57 7.13 6.18
CA PHE A 66 3.81 5.72 5.93
C PHE A 66 2.62 4.94 6.45
N SER A 67 1.85 4.33 5.56
CA SER A 67 0.82 3.39 5.97
C SER A 67 1.40 2.01 6.20
N ASP A 68 0.85 1.29 7.17
CA ASP A 68 1.11 -0.13 7.32
C ASP A 68 0.57 -0.87 6.09
N ARG A 69 1.48 -1.54 5.37
CA ARG A 69 1.14 -2.36 4.20
C ARG A 69 0.38 -3.62 4.59
N ARG A 70 0.48 -4.03 5.86
CA ARG A 70 -0.27 -5.15 6.45
C ARG A 70 -1.60 -4.65 7.03
N GLY A 71 -2.26 -3.74 6.31
CA GLY A 71 -3.49 -3.09 6.73
C GLY A 71 -4.40 -4.04 7.51
N LYS A 72 -4.92 -3.58 8.64
CA LYS A 72 -5.77 -4.39 9.52
C LYS A 72 -7.14 -4.56 8.87
N THR A 73 -7.23 -5.47 7.90
CA THR A 73 -8.52 -5.99 7.44
C THR A 73 -8.89 -7.15 8.35
N GLU A 74 -10.17 -7.25 8.72
CA GLU A 74 -10.71 -8.43 9.39
C GLU A 74 -11.81 -9.00 8.48
N PRO A 75 -11.64 -10.24 7.95
CA PRO A 75 -10.46 -11.09 8.08
C PRO A 75 -9.23 -10.50 7.36
N SER A 76 -8.04 -10.89 7.80
CA SER A 76 -6.77 -10.46 7.19
C SER A 76 -6.71 -10.90 5.72
N LEU A 77 -6.00 -10.15 4.88
CA LEU A 77 -5.78 -10.53 3.47
C LEU A 77 -5.17 -11.94 3.34
N ARG A 78 -4.42 -12.40 4.35
CA ARG A 78 -3.90 -13.76 4.39
C ARG A 78 -5.01 -14.79 4.60
N GLU A 79 -5.91 -14.55 5.54
CA GLU A 79 -7.06 -15.43 5.80
C GLU A 79 -7.99 -15.47 4.59
N GLN A 80 -8.27 -14.32 3.96
CA GLN A 80 -9.06 -14.27 2.71
C GLN A 80 -8.38 -15.08 1.59
N PHE A 81 -7.05 -14.99 1.48
CA PHE A 81 -6.30 -15.76 0.51
C PHE A 81 -6.32 -17.26 0.82
N ASP A 82 -6.20 -17.64 2.09
CA ASP A 82 -6.26 -19.03 2.53
C ASP A 82 -7.66 -19.63 2.30
N GLU A 83 -8.73 -18.84 2.46
CA GLU A 83 -10.11 -19.22 2.11
C GLU A 83 -10.25 -19.51 0.61
N VAL A 84 -9.72 -18.64 -0.26
CA VAL A 84 -9.71 -18.88 -1.72
C VAL A 84 -8.98 -20.19 -2.06
N LEU A 85 -7.85 -20.46 -1.41
CA LEU A 85 -7.11 -21.70 -1.63
C LEU A 85 -7.89 -22.94 -1.15
N ALA A 86 -8.63 -22.84 -0.05
CA ALA A 86 -9.46 -23.92 0.46
C ALA A 86 -10.61 -24.24 -0.52
N THR A 87 -11.33 -23.21 -0.99
CA THR A 87 -12.40 -23.35 -1.98
C THR A 87 -11.91 -23.99 -3.28
N LEU A 88 -10.73 -23.58 -3.77
CA LEU A 88 -10.16 -24.16 -5.00
C LEU A 88 -9.71 -25.62 -4.79
N ALA A 89 -9.26 -25.98 -3.59
CA ALA A 89 -8.91 -27.36 -3.25
C ALA A 89 -10.16 -28.28 -3.20
N GLU A 90 -11.29 -27.77 -2.71
CA GLU A 90 -12.58 -28.50 -2.74
C GLU A 90 -13.06 -28.78 -4.17
N LEU A 91 -12.73 -27.90 -5.12
CA LEU A 91 -12.98 -28.09 -6.56
C LEU A 91 -12.00 -29.07 -7.24
N GLY A 92 -11.13 -29.74 -6.47
CA GLY A 92 -10.20 -30.74 -6.98
C GLY A 92 -8.90 -30.19 -7.53
N LEU A 93 -8.59 -28.90 -7.30
CA LEU A 93 -7.34 -28.29 -7.74
C LEU A 93 -6.26 -28.38 -6.64
N PRO A 94 -5.15 -29.11 -6.86
CA PRO A 94 -4.12 -29.28 -5.83
C PRO A 94 -3.49 -27.94 -5.41
N GLN A 95 -3.44 -27.72 -4.10
CA GLN A 95 -3.12 -26.43 -3.46
C GLN A 95 -1.75 -25.84 -3.86
N HIS A 96 -0.76 -26.68 -4.17
CA HIS A 96 0.55 -26.25 -4.64
C HIS A 96 0.49 -25.64 -6.05
N ASP A 97 -0.31 -26.24 -6.94
CA ASP A 97 -0.43 -25.80 -8.33
C ASP A 97 -1.27 -24.51 -8.40
N VAL A 98 -2.34 -24.43 -7.59
CA VAL A 98 -3.21 -23.26 -7.51
C VAL A 98 -2.46 -21.98 -7.13
N ARG A 99 -1.50 -22.03 -6.20
CA ARG A 99 -0.73 -20.81 -5.81
C ARG A 99 0.15 -20.28 -6.95
N ILE A 100 0.72 -21.18 -7.75
CA ILE A 100 1.55 -20.83 -8.91
C ILE A 100 0.65 -20.24 -10.00
N GLU A 101 -0.49 -20.87 -10.26
CA GLU A 101 -1.46 -20.42 -11.26
C GLU A 101 -2.14 -19.10 -10.88
N LEU A 102 -2.53 -18.90 -9.62
CA LEU A 102 -3.07 -17.62 -9.13
C LEU A 102 -2.06 -16.49 -9.30
N ARG A 103 -0.76 -16.78 -9.15
CA ARG A 103 0.27 -15.80 -9.44
C ARG A 103 0.25 -15.43 -10.92
N LYS A 104 0.11 -16.38 -11.85
CA LYS A 104 0.01 -16.08 -13.28
C LYS A 104 -1.22 -15.24 -13.61
N VAL A 105 -2.37 -15.51 -13.00
CA VAL A 105 -3.59 -14.68 -13.12
C VAL A 105 -3.32 -13.23 -12.72
N LEU A 106 -2.66 -13.00 -11.57
CA LEU A 106 -2.30 -11.66 -11.13
C LEU A 106 -1.33 -10.92 -12.07
N HIS A 107 -0.58 -11.66 -12.90
CA HIS A 107 0.31 -11.11 -13.92
C HIS A 107 -0.35 -11.01 -15.32
N GLY A 108 -1.62 -11.39 -15.45
CA GLY A 108 -2.38 -11.35 -16.71
C GLY A 108 -2.44 -12.65 -17.51
N ASP A 109 -1.74 -13.70 -17.07
CA ASP A 109 -1.66 -15.00 -17.75
C ASP A 109 -2.64 -16.00 -17.11
N ALA A 110 -3.94 -15.78 -17.34
CA ALA A 110 -5.01 -16.45 -16.59
C ALA A 110 -5.65 -17.67 -17.28
N GLU A 111 -5.24 -18.00 -18.51
CA GLU A 111 -6.03 -18.86 -19.41
C GLU A 111 -6.31 -20.26 -18.85
N GLN A 112 -5.29 -20.95 -18.31
CA GLN A 112 -5.45 -22.34 -17.84
C GLN A 112 -6.26 -22.45 -16.54
N LEU A 113 -6.01 -21.56 -15.57
CA LEU A 113 -6.70 -21.63 -14.27
C LEU A 113 -8.17 -21.28 -14.39
N LEU A 114 -8.50 -20.23 -15.17
CA LEU A 114 -9.90 -19.84 -15.35
C LEU A 114 -10.69 -20.94 -16.06
N GLN A 115 -10.11 -21.58 -17.08
CA GLN A 115 -10.76 -22.71 -17.76
C GLN A 115 -11.03 -23.87 -16.80
N GLN A 116 -10.08 -24.22 -15.94
CA GLN A 116 -10.25 -25.28 -14.95
C GLN A 116 -11.33 -24.94 -13.92
N ILE A 117 -11.39 -23.69 -13.45
CA ILE A 117 -12.45 -23.23 -12.54
C ILE A 117 -13.82 -23.32 -13.21
N TYR A 118 -13.96 -22.83 -14.45
CA TYR A 118 -15.22 -22.91 -15.19
C TYR A 118 -15.68 -24.35 -15.40
N GLN A 119 -14.77 -25.27 -15.69
CA GLN A 119 -15.06 -26.70 -15.88
C GLN A 119 -15.44 -27.41 -14.57
N ALA A 120 -14.80 -27.05 -13.45
CA ALA A 120 -15.10 -27.62 -12.14
C ALA A 120 -16.39 -27.08 -11.52
N SER A 121 -16.85 -25.90 -11.94
CA SER A 121 -18.09 -25.27 -11.48
C SER A 121 -19.34 -25.62 -12.29
N ALA A 122 -19.20 -26.42 -13.36
CA ALA A 122 -20.28 -26.87 -14.25
C ALA A 122 -20.79 -28.25 -13.85
#